data_AF-A0A7I4Y159-F1
#
_entry.id   AF-A0A7I4Y159-F1
#
_cell.length_a   1.000
_cell.length_b   1.000
_cell.length_c   1.000
_cell.angle_alpha   90.00
_cell.angle_beta   90.00
_cell.angle_gamma   90.00
#
_symmetry.space_group_name_H-M   'P 1'
#
loop_
_entity.id
_entity.type
_entity.pdbx_description
1 polymer ?
#
loop_
_entity_poly.entity_id
_entity_poly.type
_entity_poly.pdbx_seq_one_letter_code
_entity_poly.pdbx_strand_id
1 'polypeptide(L)'
;MERLHAALDSLLEETCQGLTYPKCVRKAAVKSDLTLSKSEADEITRKIVSVFRTKCEERVAELIADTEIEQKLANLKVLTESCKKKNEELGIVDGYRSISPLEDIEGPMHRVLEGYHASLLRANEGLQNTIENSRESLKNATERVITLAEMAESSMKTS
;
A
#
# COMPACT_ATOMS: atom_id res chain seq x y z
N MET A 1 13.45 10.69 -6.20
CA MET A 1 13.27 11.14 -7.60
C MET A 1 14.49 11.82 -8.15
N GLU A 2 15.05 12.85 -7.50
CA GLU A 2 16.26 13.54 -7.97
C GLU A 2 17.41 12.61 -8.36
N ARG A 3 17.73 11.62 -7.51
CA ARG A 3 18.76 10.60 -7.81
C ARG A 3 18.44 9.72 -9.02
N LEU A 4 17.17 9.43 -9.26
CA LEU A 4 16.73 8.61 -10.41
C LEU A 4 16.82 9.42 -11.71
N HIS A 5 16.32 10.66 -11.71
CA HIS A 5 16.45 11.56 -12.85
C HIS A 5 17.92 11.81 -13.20
N ALA A 6 18.76 12.13 -12.21
CA ALA A 6 20.18 12.34 -12.46
C ALA A 6 20.88 11.10 -13.06
N ALA A 7 20.49 9.90 -12.64
CA ALA A 7 21.03 8.66 -13.22
C ALA A 7 20.54 8.43 -14.66
N LEU A 8 19.27 8.71 -14.95
CA LEU A 8 18.69 8.62 -16.28
C LEU A 8 19.34 9.63 -17.24
N ASP A 9 19.53 10.87 -16.79
CA ASP A 9 20.17 11.93 -17.55
C ASP A 9 21.64 11.59 -17.85
N SER A 10 22.38 11.07 -16.85
CA SER A 10 23.76 10.62 -17.05
C SER A 10 23.85 9.50 -18.08
N LEU A 11 22.97 8.49 -17.99
CA LEU A 11 22.93 7.38 -18.93
C LEU A 11 22.60 7.85 -20.36
N LEU A 12 21.64 8.78 -20.48
CA LEU A 12 21.25 9.35 -21.76
C LEU A 12 22.41 10.16 -22.37
N GLU A 13 23.10 10.94 -21.57
CA GLU A 13 24.25 11.75 -21.99
C GLU A 13 25.41 10.86 -22.46
N GLU A 14 25.78 9.84 -21.67
CA GLU A 14 26.82 8.87 -22.02
C GLU A 14 26.48 8.13 -23.32
N THR A 15 25.21 7.74 -23.49
CA THR A 15 24.75 7.08 -24.72
C THR A 15 24.80 8.02 -25.92
N CYS A 16 24.37 9.27 -25.76
CA CYS A 16 24.47 10.30 -26.81
C CYS A 16 25.93 10.56 -27.19
N GLN A 17 26.85 10.63 -26.24
CA GLN A 17 28.29 10.76 -26.49
C GLN A 17 28.82 9.56 -27.26
N GLY A 18 28.43 8.33 -26.88
CA GLY A 18 28.79 7.12 -27.64
C GLY A 18 28.31 7.15 -29.10
N LEU A 19 27.11 7.67 -29.35
CA LEU A 19 26.56 7.83 -30.71
C LEU A 19 27.34 8.86 -31.55
N THR A 20 27.97 9.84 -30.92
CA THR A 20 28.89 10.77 -31.61
C THR A 20 30.25 10.14 -31.92
N TYR A 21 30.59 9.03 -31.27
CA TYR A 21 31.94 8.46 -31.26
C TYR A 21 32.12 7.20 -32.12
N PRO A 22 31.62 7.16 -33.37
CA PRO A 22 32.50 6.70 -34.46
C PRO A 22 32.17 7.26 -35.87
N LYS A 23 33.10 6.99 -36.80
CA LYS A 23 32.98 7.08 -38.28
C LYS A 23 31.83 6.24 -38.89
N CYS A 24 30.84 5.82 -38.11
CA CYS A 24 29.80 4.87 -38.51
C CYS A 24 28.91 5.40 -39.62
N VAL A 25 28.54 6.68 -39.60
CA VAL A 25 27.73 7.29 -40.68
C VAL A 25 28.49 7.26 -42.01
N ARG A 26 29.78 7.67 -42.02
CA ARG A 26 30.62 7.61 -43.22
C ARG A 26 30.88 6.17 -43.69
N LYS A 27 31.14 5.24 -42.77
CA LYS A 27 31.29 3.81 -43.09
C LYS A 27 30.00 3.20 -43.64
N ALA A 28 28.84 3.58 -43.12
CA ALA A 28 27.54 3.13 -43.59
C ALA A 28 27.20 3.71 -44.98
N ALA A 29 27.55 4.98 -45.22
CA ALA A 29 27.42 5.61 -46.52
C ALA A 29 28.27 4.89 -47.59
N VAL A 30 29.54 4.60 -47.29
CA VAL A 30 30.43 3.84 -48.20
C VAL A 30 29.87 2.44 -48.51
N LYS A 31 29.28 1.75 -47.53
CA LYS A 31 28.62 0.45 -47.76
C LYS A 31 27.34 0.54 -48.61
N SER A 32 26.80 1.74 -48.78
CA SER A 32 25.58 2.04 -49.54
C SER A 32 25.90 2.80 -50.83
N ASP A 33 27.16 2.74 -51.30
CA ASP A 33 27.69 3.45 -52.47
C ASP A 33 27.52 4.99 -52.44
N LEU A 34 27.45 5.57 -51.24
CA LEU A 34 27.35 7.02 -51.01
C LEU A 34 28.67 7.59 -50.48
N THR A 35 29.04 8.76 -50.98
CA THR A 35 30.20 9.52 -50.47
C THR A 35 29.70 10.73 -49.69
N LEU A 36 30.03 10.79 -48.40
CA LEU A 36 29.69 11.92 -47.53
C LEU A 36 30.95 12.70 -47.17
N SER A 37 30.87 14.03 -47.29
CA SER A 37 31.86 14.92 -46.69
C SER A 37 31.84 14.81 -45.17
N LYS A 38 32.89 15.32 -44.52
CA LYS A 38 32.94 15.38 -43.06
C LYS A 38 31.78 16.22 -42.50
N SER A 39 31.48 17.36 -43.13
CA SER A 39 30.41 18.27 -42.69
C SER A 39 29.03 17.62 -42.76
N GLU A 40 28.72 16.93 -43.85
CA GLU A 40 27.42 16.23 -44.00
C GLU A 40 27.29 15.08 -42.99
N ALA A 41 28.36 14.31 -42.76
CA ALA A 41 28.36 13.26 -41.76
C ALA A 41 28.17 13.80 -40.34
N ASP A 42 28.81 14.93 -40.00
CA ASP A 42 28.68 15.59 -38.70
C ASP A 42 27.26 16.18 -38.52
N GLU A 43 26.64 16.68 -39.58
CA GLU A 43 25.23 17.13 -39.58
C GLU A 43 24.25 15.97 -39.38
N ILE A 44 24.42 14.87 -40.12
CA ILE A 44 23.58 13.67 -39.98
C ILE A 44 23.71 13.09 -38.56
N THR A 45 24.93 13.01 -38.04
CA THR A 45 25.18 12.52 -36.67
C THR A 45 24.46 13.39 -35.63
N ARG A 46 24.54 14.72 -35.75
CA ARG A 46 23.80 15.64 -34.87
C ARG A 46 22.28 15.43 -34.95
N LYS A 47 21.73 15.23 -36.14
CA LYS A 47 20.29 14.94 -36.32
C LYS A 47 19.90 13.61 -35.65
N ILE A 48 20.69 12.55 -35.83
CA ILE A 48 20.45 11.25 -35.20
C ILE A 48 20.46 11.38 -33.67
N VAL A 49 21.48 12.03 -33.11
CA VAL A 49 21.60 12.21 -31.65
C VAL A 49 20.45 13.06 -31.11
N SER A 50 20.05 14.12 -31.80
CA SER A 50 18.91 14.95 -31.41
C SER A 50 17.61 14.16 -31.38
N VAL A 51 17.30 13.41 -32.45
CA VAL A 51 16.08 12.60 -32.53
C VAL A 51 16.08 11.49 -31.48
N PHE A 52 17.22 10.85 -31.28
CA PHE A 52 17.39 9.83 -30.24
C PHE A 52 17.11 10.40 -28.85
N ARG A 53 17.73 11.55 -28.52
CA ARG A 53 17.56 12.20 -27.22
C ARG A 53 16.10 12.52 -26.94
N THR A 54 15.43 13.24 -27.84
CA THR A 54 14.03 13.63 -27.68
C THR A 54 13.13 12.40 -27.48
N LYS A 55 13.32 11.37 -28.31
CA LYS A 55 12.51 10.15 -28.22
C LYS A 55 12.75 9.38 -26.93
N CYS A 56 13.98 9.35 -26.43
CA CYS A 56 14.29 8.76 -25.13
C CYS A 56 13.65 9.54 -23.99
N GLU A 57 13.74 10.87 -23.99
CA GLU A 57 13.12 11.72 -22.97
C GLU A 57 11.60 11.53 -22.93
N GLU A 58 10.94 11.52 -24.10
CA GLU A 58 9.50 11.24 -24.23
C GLU A 58 9.14 9.87 -23.63
N ARG A 59 9.88 8.82 -24.01
CA ARG A 59 9.62 7.45 -23.51
C ARG A 59 9.88 7.29 -22.02
N VAL A 60 10.88 7.98 -21.48
CA VAL A 60 11.16 7.99 -20.05
C VAL A 60 10.03 8.71 -19.30
N ALA A 61 9.54 9.84 -19.82
CA ALA A 61 8.41 10.55 -19.24
C ALA A 61 7.13 9.70 -19.25
N GLU A 62 6.82 9.04 -20.37
CA GLU A 62 5.73 8.05 -20.46
C GLU A 62 5.88 6.96 -19.41
N LEU A 63 7.07 6.34 -19.31
CA LEU A 63 7.32 5.28 -18.35
C LEU A 63 7.14 5.75 -16.90
N ILE A 64 7.60 6.96 -16.57
CA ILE A 64 7.44 7.54 -15.23
C ILE A 64 5.96 7.74 -14.89
N ALA A 65 5.17 8.24 -15.85
CA ALA A 65 3.73 8.42 -15.69
C ALA A 65 3.00 7.09 -15.55
N ASP A 66 3.22 6.14 -16.48
CA ASP A 66 2.54 4.83 -16.51
C ASP A 66 2.84 3.99 -15.27
N THR A 67 4.06 4.10 -14.75
CA THR A 67 4.46 3.31 -13.57
C THR A 67 4.13 4.00 -12.25
N GLU A 68 3.74 5.29 -12.29
CA GLU A 68 3.55 6.14 -11.12
C GLU A 68 4.75 6.08 -10.15
N ILE A 69 5.96 5.90 -10.68
CA ILE A 69 7.17 5.61 -9.89
C ILE A 69 7.50 6.76 -8.93
N GLU A 70 7.15 7.99 -9.29
CA GLU A 70 7.28 9.17 -8.45
C GLU A 70 6.50 9.04 -7.15
N GLN A 71 5.21 8.71 -7.26
CA GLN A 71 4.35 8.53 -6.11
C GLN A 71 4.80 7.33 -5.28
N LYS A 72 5.20 6.22 -5.92
CA LYS A 72 5.69 5.02 -5.23
C LYS A 72 6.96 5.30 -4.44
N LEU A 73 7.91 6.04 -4.99
CA LEU A 73 9.14 6.43 -4.30
C LEU A 73 8.89 7.45 -3.18
N ALA A 74 7.94 8.38 -3.36
CA ALA A 74 7.50 9.28 -2.30
C ALA A 74 6.86 8.52 -1.13
N ASN A 75 5.94 7.60 -1.43
CA ASN A 75 5.31 6.73 -0.43
C ASN A 75 6.34 5.87 0.29
N LEU A 76 7.31 5.30 -0.43
CA LEU A 76 8.38 4.50 0.15
C LEU A 76 9.24 5.33 1.12
N LYS A 77 9.54 6.59 0.80
CA LYS A 77 10.28 7.49 1.70
C LYS A 77 9.52 7.70 3.01
N VAL A 78 8.24 8.04 2.94
CA VAL A 78 7.37 8.22 4.12
C VAL A 78 7.31 6.94 4.94
N LEU A 79 7.09 5.79 4.29
CA LEU A 79 7.04 4.50 4.95
C LEU A 79 8.36 4.16 5.65
N THR A 80 9.50 4.41 4.99
CA THR A 80 10.83 4.17 5.54
C THR A 80 11.10 5.02 6.78
N GLU A 81 10.74 6.30 6.76
CA GLU A 81 10.87 7.20 7.91
C GLU A 81 9.95 6.76 9.07
N SER A 82 8.71 6.39 8.77
CA SER A 82 7.77 5.87 9.77
C SER A 82 8.25 4.57 10.41
N CYS A 83 8.75 3.63 9.60
CA CYS A 83 9.31 2.36 10.09
C CYS A 83 10.55 2.59 10.94
N LYS A 84 11.46 3.49 10.53
CA LYS A 84 12.66 3.82 11.29
C LYS A 84 12.29 4.33 12.69
N LYS A 85 11.39 5.31 12.76
CA LYS A 85 10.90 5.85 14.04
C LYS A 85 10.27 4.77 14.92
N LYS A 86 9.43 3.91 14.33
CA LYS A 86 8.75 2.84 15.09
C LYS A 86 9.73 1.77 15.60
N ASN A 87 10.73 1.43 14.80
CA ASN A 87 11.78 0.49 15.20
C ASN A 87 12.62 1.04 16.35
N GLU A 88 12.96 2.34 16.31
CA GLU A 88 13.64 3.03 17.41
C GLU A 88 12.80 3.00 18.70
N GLU A 89 11.49 3.28 18.61
CA GLU A 89 10.57 3.19 19.76
C GLU A 89 10.49 1.77 20.36
N LEU A 90 10.58 0.74 19.54
CA LEU A 90 10.47 -0.66 19.96
C LEU A 90 11.82 -1.31 20.30
N GLY A 91 12.94 -0.61 20.12
CA GLY A 91 14.28 -1.18 20.31
C GLY A 91 14.64 -2.27 19.29
N ILE A 92 14.00 -2.26 18.12
CA ILE A 92 14.19 -3.25 17.06
C ILE A 92 15.27 -2.76 16.10
N VAL A 93 16.32 -3.56 15.90
CA VAL A 93 17.46 -3.19 15.04
C VAL A 93 17.27 -3.72 13.62
N ASP A 94 16.70 -4.92 13.48
CA ASP A 94 16.43 -5.54 12.19
C ASP A 94 14.95 -5.37 11.81
N GLY A 95 14.71 -4.84 10.62
CA GLY A 95 13.35 -4.78 10.06
C GLY A 95 12.76 -6.17 9.83
N TYR A 96 11.45 -6.23 9.63
CA TYR A 96 10.74 -7.48 9.35
C TYR A 96 11.34 -8.21 8.13
N ARG A 97 11.61 -9.51 8.30
CA ARG A 97 11.99 -10.43 7.23
C ARG A 97 10.91 -11.50 7.12
N SER A 98 10.33 -11.66 5.94
CA SER A 98 9.41 -12.77 5.65
C SER A 98 10.13 -14.10 5.86
N ILE A 99 9.49 -15.01 6.59
CA ILE A 99 10.06 -16.33 6.92
C ILE A 99 9.25 -17.41 6.21
N SER A 100 7.93 -17.41 6.39
CA SER A 100 7.00 -18.30 5.70
C SER A 100 5.59 -17.71 5.71
N PRO A 101 4.72 -18.04 4.74
CA PRO A 101 3.38 -17.48 4.68
C PRO A 101 2.55 -17.67 5.95
N LEU A 102 2.75 -18.76 6.69
CA LEU A 102 2.03 -19.05 7.95
C LEU A 102 2.52 -18.15 9.10
N GLU A 103 3.83 -18.02 9.28
CA GLU A 103 4.41 -17.17 10.33
C GLU A 103 4.18 -15.68 10.02
N ASP A 104 4.18 -15.32 8.74
CA ASP A 104 3.98 -13.95 8.28
C ASP A 104 2.55 -13.44 8.53
N ILE A 105 1.55 -14.32 8.50
CA ILE A 105 0.15 -13.96 8.76
C ILE A 105 -0.24 -14.06 10.24
N GLU A 106 0.52 -14.78 11.06
CA GLU A 106 0.17 -15.04 12.47
C GLU A 106 0.05 -13.73 13.26
N GLY A 107 1.04 -12.83 13.12
CA GLY A 107 1.03 -11.54 13.79
C GLY A 107 -0.19 -10.68 13.43
N PRO A 108 -0.46 -10.41 12.14
CA PRO A 108 -1.69 -9.74 11.70
C PRO A 108 -2.97 -10.44 12.17
N MET A 109 -3.00 -11.78 12.14
CA MET A 109 -4.18 -12.55 12.55
C MET A 109 -4.47 -12.43 14.03
N HIS A 110 -3.45 -12.34 14.89
CA HIS A 110 -3.62 -12.15 16.32
C HIS A 110 -4.45 -10.89 16.64
N ARG A 111 -4.17 -9.76 15.98
CA ARG A 111 -4.95 -8.51 16.16
C ARG A 111 -6.42 -8.66 15.76
N VAL A 112 -6.69 -9.40 14.68
CA VAL A 112 -8.06 -9.66 14.22
C VAL A 112 -8.78 -10.52 15.25
N LEU A 113 -8.13 -11.56 15.76
CA LEU A 113 -8.66 -12.45 16.80
C LEU A 113 -8.94 -11.70 18.11
N GLU A 114 -8.05 -10.80 18.53
CA GLU A 114 -8.27 -9.92 19.69
C GLU A 114 -9.53 -9.05 19.52
N GLY A 115 -9.72 -8.47 18.32
CA GLY A 115 -10.90 -7.68 17.99
C GLY A 115 -12.21 -8.48 18.04
N TYR A 116 -12.18 -9.72 17.54
CA TYR A 116 -13.31 -10.65 17.66
C TYR A 116 -13.57 -11.03 19.11
N HIS A 117 -12.53 -11.38 19.87
CA HIS A 117 -12.64 -11.76 21.27
C HIS A 117 -13.27 -10.64 22.11
N ALA A 118 -12.79 -9.40 21.96
CA ALA A 118 -13.37 -8.24 22.63
C ALA A 118 -14.85 -8.01 22.26
N SER A 119 -15.21 -8.26 21.00
CA SER A 119 -16.60 -8.11 20.54
C SER A 119 -17.51 -9.21 21.09
N LEU A 120 -17.03 -10.45 21.16
CA LEU A 120 -17.75 -11.56 21.77
C LEU A 120 -17.95 -11.36 23.28
N LEU A 121 -16.93 -10.87 23.99
CA LEU A 121 -17.04 -10.52 25.41
C LEU A 121 -18.15 -9.48 25.64
N ARG A 122 -18.15 -8.38 24.90
CA ARG A 122 -19.19 -7.34 24.99
C ARG A 122 -20.58 -7.89 24.68
N ALA A 123 -20.71 -8.75 23.67
CA ALA A 123 -21.99 -9.37 23.34
C ALA A 123 -22.48 -10.29 24.47
N ASN A 124 -21.57 -11.07 25.07
CA ASN A 124 -21.89 -11.94 26.19
C ASN A 124 -22.32 -11.16 27.43
N GLU A 125 -21.62 -10.07 27.77
CA GLU A 125 -22.02 -9.16 28.86
C GLU A 125 -23.41 -8.56 28.61
N GLY A 126 -23.69 -8.14 27.38
CA GLY A 126 -25.01 -7.63 26.99
C GLY A 126 -26.13 -8.66 27.14
N LEU A 127 -25.87 -9.92 26.76
CA LEU A 127 -26.81 -11.02 26.95
C LEU A 127 -27.03 -11.34 28.43
N GLN A 128 -25.97 -11.36 29.23
CA GLN A 128 -26.08 -11.57 30.68
C GLN A 128 -26.95 -10.49 31.34
N ASN A 129 -26.72 -9.22 31.01
CA ASN A 129 -27.56 -8.12 31.50
C ASN A 129 -29.02 -8.27 31.07
N THR A 130 -29.27 -8.71 29.83
CA THR A 130 -30.63 -8.93 29.32
C THR A 130 -31.33 -10.08 30.05
N ILE A 131 -30.62 -11.17 30.33
CA ILE A 131 -31.14 -12.30 31.10
C ILE A 131 -31.50 -11.86 32.52
N GLU A 132 -30.63 -11.08 33.16
CA GLU A 132 -30.86 -10.62 34.54
C GLU A 132 -32.08 -9.70 34.62
N ASN A 133 -32.20 -8.72 33.70
CA ASN A 133 -33.38 -7.85 33.60
C ASN A 133 -34.67 -8.65 33.33
N SER A 134 -34.58 -9.71 32.52
CA SER A 134 -35.72 -10.59 32.23
C SER A 134 -36.12 -11.41 33.45
N ARG A 135 -35.16 -11.90 34.23
CA ARG A 135 -35.41 -12.62 35.49
C ARG A 135 -36.07 -11.73 36.53
N GLU A 136 -35.59 -10.50 36.67
CA GLU A 136 -36.20 -9.51 37.57
C GLU A 136 -37.65 -9.19 37.16
N SER A 137 -37.88 -8.97 35.86
CA SER A 137 -39.22 -8.75 35.32
C SER A 137 -40.16 -9.92 35.58
N LEU A 138 -39.68 -11.16 35.40
CA LEU A 138 -40.44 -12.38 35.68
C LEU A 138 -40.77 -12.52 37.17
N LYS A 139 -39.82 -12.22 38.05
CA LYS A 139 -40.03 -12.23 39.51
C LYS A 139 -41.13 -11.26 39.91
N ASN A 140 -41.06 -10.02 39.43
CA ASN A 140 -42.08 -8.99 39.68
C ASN A 140 -43.46 -9.40 39.14
N ALA A 141 -43.53 -10.02 37.96
CA ALA A 141 -44.78 -10.53 37.41
C ALA A 141 -45.35 -11.68 38.27
N THR A 142 -44.50 -12.58 38.77
CA THR A 142 -44.90 -13.70 39.63
C THR A 142 -45.47 -13.20 40.97
N GLU A 143 -44.79 -12.24 41.60
CA GLU A 143 -45.27 -11.60 42.85
C GLU A 143 -46.65 -10.95 42.64
N ARG A 144 -46.86 -10.24 41.53
CA ARG A 144 -48.18 -9.66 41.19
C ARG A 144 -49.27 -10.71 41.03
N VAL A 145 -48.97 -11.84 40.40
CA VAL A 145 -49.94 -12.94 40.23
C VAL A 145 -50.32 -13.54 41.58
N ILE A 146 -49.36 -13.74 42.47
CA ILE A 146 -49.60 -14.24 43.83
C ILE A 146 -50.52 -13.28 44.60
N THR A 147 -50.21 -11.97 44.60
CA THR A 147 -51.04 -10.96 45.25
C THR A 147 -52.47 -10.94 44.70
N LEU A 148 -52.64 -11.03 43.38
CA LEU A 148 -53.97 -11.09 42.76
C LEU A 148 -54.74 -12.36 43.15
N ALA A 149 -54.06 -13.51 43.25
CA ALA A 149 -54.67 -14.75 43.70
C ALA A 149 -55.15 -14.65 45.16
N GLU A 150 -54.35 -14.06 46.05
CA GLU A 150 -54.73 -13.82 47.46
C GLU A 150 -55.91 -12.84 47.60
N MET A 151 -55.94 -11.78 46.77
CA MET A 151 -57.07 -10.85 46.70
C MET A 151 -58.36 -11.52 46.19
N ALA A 152 -58.25 -12.44 45.22
CA ALA A 152 -59.39 -13.20 44.72
C ALA A 152 -59.93 -14.16 45.79
N GLU A 153 -59.06 -14.91 46.47
CA GLU A 153 -59.48 -15.82 47.55
C GLU A 153 -60.15 -15.09 48.72
N SER A 154 -59.60 -13.94 49.14
CA SER A 154 -60.19 -13.14 50.22
C SER A 154 -61.56 -12.57 49.85
N SER A 155 -61.76 -12.17 48.59
CA SER A 155 -63.06 -11.71 48.08
C SER A 155 -64.09 -12.84 48.03
N MET A 156 -63.68 -14.07 47.71
CA MET A 156 -64.57 -15.23 47.72
C MET A 156 -64.97 -15.69 49.13
N LYS A 157 -64.13 -15.46 50.15
CA LYS A 157 -64.44 -15.81 51.55
C LYS A 157 -65.40 -14.82 52.24
N THR A 158 -65.68 -13.69 51.61
CA THR A 158 -66.53 -12.60 52.16
C THR A 158 -67.88 -12.46 51.43
N SER A 159 -68.14 -13.29 50.41
CA SER A 159 -69.45 -13.45 49.74
C SER A 159 -70.15 -14.72 50.23
#